data_AF-A0A6A6QIH0-F1
#
_entry.id   AF-A0A6A6QIH0-F1
#
_cell.length_a   1.000
_cell.length_b   1.000
_cell.length_c   1.000
_cell.angle_alpha   90.00
_cell.angle_beta   90.00
_cell.angle_gamma   90.00
#
_symmetry.space_group_name_H-M   'P 1'
#
loop_
_entity.id
_entity.type
_entity.pdbx_description
1 polymer ?
#
loop_
_entity_poly.entity_id
_entity_poly.type
_entity_poly.pdbx_seq_one_letter_code
_entity_poly.pdbx_strand_id
1 'polypeptide(L)'
;MGERKYQNLISPTRSTAPSTTSSLSNLLQQTSLSGIQSASGVRSNMSPTATLLHGNTTPLRALHPSSFLVLFTPVVPPPSPSASPNTDPFEPLGRALAQHHARIRHVPYVPSVGMTDTHLAFLRHAGAVVVVVVCEKGSEGRQWEFARSVMTHKGACEELGDVPVCLVLVGGEGRGGDLGGFGSVIWSRGYGEGALREVAGVMVG
;
A
#
# COMPACT_ATOMS: atom_id res chain seq x y z
N MET A 1 -58.56 -14.95 23.65
CA MET A 1 -60.03 -14.92 23.47
C MET A 1 -60.34 -13.64 22.71
N GLY A 2 -60.79 -13.74 21.45
CA GLY A 2 -61.02 -12.57 20.58
C GLY A 2 -60.89 -12.93 19.10
N GLU A 3 -61.93 -13.53 18.54
CA GLU A 3 -62.11 -13.84 17.12
C GLU A 3 -62.42 -12.57 16.29
N ARG A 4 -62.01 -12.53 15.00
CA ARG A 4 -62.90 -12.54 13.81
C ARG A 4 -62.19 -12.09 12.52
N LYS A 5 -62.38 -12.92 11.48
CA LYS A 5 -62.19 -12.68 10.04
C LYS A 5 -63.09 -11.55 9.53
N TYR A 6 -62.76 -10.89 8.42
CA TYR A 6 -63.63 -10.74 7.23
C TYR A 6 -62.82 -10.32 5.98
N GLN A 7 -63.15 -10.95 4.85
CA GLN A 7 -62.60 -10.75 3.50
C GLN A 7 -63.29 -9.57 2.77
N ASN A 8 -62.62 -9.00 1.78
CA ASN A 8 -63.20 -8.49 0.52
C ASN A 8 -62.07 -8.38 -0.52
N LEU A 9 -61.97 -9.25 -1.54
CA LEU A 9 -62.60 -9.13 -2.88
C LEU A 9 -62.30 -7.80 -3.58
N ILE A 10 -61.51 -7.85 -4.67
CA ILE A 10 -61.73 -7.20 -5.98
C ILE A 10 -60.60 -7.66 -6.95
N SER A 11 -61.01 -8.23 -8.08
CA SER A 11 -60.35 -8.20 -9.41
C SER A 11 -61.39 -7.59 -10.37
N PRO A 12 -61.14 -7.15 -11.64
CA PRO A 12 -60.01 -7.41 -12.55
C PRO A 12 -59.61 -6.21 -13.49
N THR A 13 -58.84 -6.53 -14.56
CA THR A 13 -58.74 -5.91 -15.92
C THR A 13 -57.50 -5.07 -16.36
N ARG A 14 -56.64 -5.74 -17.15
CA ARG A 14 -56.11 -5.46 -18.52
C ARG A 14 -55.65 -4.05 -19.01
N SER A 15 -54.40 -4.05 -19.51
CA SER A 15 -53.79 -3.33 -20.68
C SER A 15 -53.62 -1.80 -20.67
N THR A 16 -52.38 -1.31 -20.86
CA THR A 16 -51.78 -0.72 -22.10
C THR A 16 -50.53 0.13 -21.79
N ALA A 17 -49.51 0.09 -22.65
CA ALA A 17 -48.41 1.08 -22.73
C ALA A 17 -48.92 2.36 -23.45
N PRO A 18 -48.29 3.56 -23.39
CA PRO A 18 -46.95 3.82 -23.95
C PRO A 18 -46.10 4.99 -23.34
N SER A 19 -44.80 4.99 -23.71
CA SER A 19 -43.88 6.10 -24.05
C SER A 19 -43.55 7.30 -23.14
N THR A 20 -42.22 7.56 -23.09
CA THR A 20 -41.47 8.86 -23.13
C THR A 20 -41.30 9.75 -21.90
N THR A 21 -40.02 10.03 -21.56
CA THR A 21 -39.32 11.33 -21.34
C THR A 21 -38.05 11.07 -20.49
N SER A 22 -36.85 10.96 -21.05
CA SER A 22 -35.87 11.99 -21.49
C SER A 22 -34.81 12.37 -20.43
N SER A 23 -33.54 12.32 -20.88
CA SER A 23 -32.37 13.09 -20.40
C SER A 23 -31.71 12.60 -19.09
N LEU A 24 -30.42 12.24 -19.04
CA LEU A 24 -29.28 13.18 -19.12
C LEU A 24 -27.89 12.52 -19.37
N SER A 25 -27.78 11.30 -19.91
CA SER A 25 -26.50 10.55 -19.82
C SER A 25 -25.51 10.64 -21.00
N ASN A 26 -25.67 11.56 -21.96
CA ASN A 26 -24.87 11.56 -23.20
C ASN A 26 -23.83 12.69 -23.32
N LEU A 27 -23.35 13.25 -22.21
CA LEU A 27 -22.28 14.25 -22.26
C LEU A 27 -21.08 13.81 -21.43
N LEU A 28 -20.24 12.96 -22.05
CA LEU A 28 -18.77 12.86 -21.86
C LEU A 28 -18.19 11.76 -22.78
N GLN A 29 -18.65 11.71 -24.04
CA GLN A 29 -17.93 11.03 -25.12
C GLN A 29 -17.16 12.08 -25.92
N GLN A 30 -15.85 12.12 -25.71
CA GLN A 30 -14.78 12.64 -26.58
C GLN A 30 -13.55 12.75 -25.66
N THR A 31 -12.56 11.87 -25.72
CA THR A 31 -11.61 11.78 -26.84
C THR A 31 -11.11 10.34 -27.04
N SER A 32 -11.49 9.72 -28.15
CA SER A 32 -10.77 8.56 -28.71
C SER A 32 -10.07 9.02 -29.98
N LEU A 33 -8.76 9.22 -29.90
CA LEU A 33 -7.89 9.41 -31.06
C LEU A 33 -7.42 8.04 -31.55
N SER A 34 -7.85 7.69 -32.76
CA SER A 34 -7.42 6.49 -33.49
C SER A 34 -5.99 6.65 -34.02
N GLY A 35 -5.15 5.63 -33.83
CA GLY A 35 -3.84 5.50 -34.45
C GLY A 35 -3.40 4.03 -34.50
N ILE A 36 -3.08 3.54 -35.69
CA ILE A 36 -3.15 2.13 -36.12
C ILE A 36 -1.78 1.41 -36.03
N GLN A 37 -1.85 0.09 -35.75
CA GLN A 37 -0.93 -1.02 -36.10
C GLN A 37 0.26 -1.42 -35.17
N SER A 38 0.09 -2.65 -34.65
CA SER A 38 1.07 -3.76 -34.63
C SER A 38 2.26 -3.73 -33.68
N ALA A 39 2.05 -4.27 -32.48
CA ALA A 39 2.88 -5.35 -31.94
C ALA A 39 2.07 -6.15 -30.91
N SER A 40 2.15 -7.47 -31.01
CA SER A 40 1.56 -8.44 -30.09
C SER A 40 2.03 -8.15 -28.67
N GLY A 41 1.11 -7.71 -27.83
CA GLY A 41 1.31 -7.56 -26.40
C GLY A 41 -0.06 -7.55 -25.78
N VAL A 42 -0.44 -8.66 -25.16
CA VAL A 42 -1.56 -8.71 -24.23
C VAL A 42 -1.24 -7.69 -23.15
N ARG A 43 -1.70 -6.45 -23.31
CA ARG A 43 -1.79 -5.48 -22.23
C ARG A 43 -2.93 -6.00 -21.36
N SER A 44 -2.61 -6.97 -20.50
CA SER A 44 -3.48 -7.29 -19.40
C SER A 44 -3.73 -5.96 -18.69
N ASN A 45 -4.99 -5.54 -18.67
CA ASN A 45 -5.44 -4.39 -17.90
C ASN A 45 -5.35 -4.79 -16.41
N MET A 46 -4.12 -5.01 -15.92
CA MET A 46 -3.85 -5.46 -14.57
C MET A 46 -4.05 -4.26 -13.66
N SER A 47 -4.96 -4.43 -12.69
CA SER A 47 -5.12 -3.49 -11.60
C SER A 47 -3.76 -3.29 -10.91
N PRO A 48 -3.38 -2.04 -10.58
CA PRO A 48 -2.11 -1.73 -9.94
C PRO A 48 -1.94 -2.56 -8.66
N THR A 49 -0.73 -3.06 -8.43
CA THR A 49 -0.41 -3.84 -7.23
C THR A 49 0.24 -3.00 -6.14
N ALA A 50 0.57 -1.74 -6.43
CA ALA A 50 0.97 -0.75 -5.43
C ALA A 50 0.30 0.61 -5.70
N THR A 51 0.00 1.38 -4.65
CA THR A 51 -0.66 2.70 -4.78
C THR A 51 -0.24 3.62 -3.64
N LEU A 52 0.07 4.87 -3.95
CA LEU A 52 0.28 5.91 -2.94
C LEU A 52 -1.07 6.29 -2.33
N LEU A 53 -1.26 6.00 -1.04
CA LEU A 53 -2.48 6.32 -0.31
C LEU A 53 -2.46 7.73 0.30
N HIS A 54 -1.28 8.19 0.74
CA HIS A 54 -1.13 9.44 1.46
C HIS A 54 0.25 10.06 1.24
N GLY A 55 0.32 11.39 1.37
CA GLY A 55 1.56 12.15 1.37
C GLY A 55 2.19 12.28 -0.02
N ASN A 56 3.51 12.44 -0.06
CA ASN A 56 4.28 12.50 -1.31
C ASN A 56 5.65 11.85 -1.14
N THR A 57 6.21 11.34 -2.24
CA THR A 57 7.48 10.60 -2.23
C THR A 57 8.65 11.43 -2.74
N THR A 58 8.45 12.72 -3.01
CA THR A 58 9.48 13.65 -3.49
C THR A 58 10.73 13.68 -2.60
N PRO A 59 10.64 13.72 -1.25
CA PRO A 59 11.82 13.68 -0.40
C PRO A 59 12.65 12.40 -0.55
N LEU A 60 12.03 11.27 -0.85
CA LEU A 60 12.74 10.00 -1.07
C LEU A 60 13.48 10.01 -2.40
N ARG A 61 12.87 10.60 -3.44
CA ARG A 61 13.48 10.76 -4.78
C ARG A 61 14.64 11.75 -4.77
N ALA A 62 14.55 12.77 -3.94
CA ALA A 62 15.57 13.80 -3.78
C ALA A 62 16.62 13.45 -2.72
N LEU A 63 16.64 12.21 -2.22
CA LEU A 63 17.58 11.78 -1.20
C LEU A 63 19.02 11.94 -1.70
N HIS A 64 19.85 12.60 -0.88
CA HIS A 64 21.25 12.83 -1.24
C HIS A 64 21.98 11.48 -1.45
N PRO A 65 22.80 11.31 -2.51
CA PRO A 65 23.44 10.03 -2.84
C PRO A 65 24.32 9.43 -1.72
N SER A 66 24.86 10.28 -0.83
CA SER A 66 25.66 9.84 0.32
C SER A 66 24.84 9.50 1.57
N SER A 67 23.54 9.76 1.58
CA SER A 67 22.67 9.46 2.72
C SER A 67 22.24 8.00 2.70
N PHE A 68 21.98 7.41 3.87
CA PHE A 68 21.41 6.07 3.92
C PHE A 68 19.88 6.11 3.81
N LEU A 69 19.32 5.25 2.96
CA LEU A 69 17.92 4.85 3.04
C LEU A 69 17.86 3.61 3.92
N VAL A 70 17.21 3.70 5.07
CA VAL A 70 17.02 2.58 5.98
C VAL A 70 15.67 1.94 5.70
N LEU A 71 15.70 0.66 5.34
CA LEU A 71 14.52 -0.15 5.03
C LEU A 71 14.30 -1.14 6.17
N PHE A 72 13.32 -0.85 7.02
CA PHE A 72 12.89 -1.73 8.10
C PHE A 72 11.83 -2.70 7.60
N THR A 73 12.11 -4.00 7.68
CA THR A 73 11.19 -5.05 7.19
C THR A 73 10.88 -6.07 8.27
N PRO A 74 9.62 -6.53 8.39
CA PRO A 74 9.28 -7.53 9.37
C PRO A 74 9.82 -8.89 8.94
N VAL A 75 10.33 -9.67 9.89
CA VAL A 75 10.61 -11.09 9.68
C VAL A 75 9.26 -11.82 9.62
N VAL A 76 8.87 -12.23 8.41
CA VAL A 76 7.62 -12.94 8.11
C VAL A 76 7.88 -14.15 7.22
N PRO A 77 6.96 -15.13 7.18
CA PRO A 77 7.04 -16.23 6.21
C PRO A 77 7.07 -15.71 4.76
N PRO A 78 7.65 -16.47 3.82
CA PRO A 78 7.67 -16.08 2.42
C PRO A 78 6.26 -16.08 1.80
N PRO A 79 6.04 -15.31 0.72
CA PRO A 79 4.71 -15.11 0.12
C PRO A 79 4.14 -16.37 -0.55
N SER A 80 4.98 -17.37 -0.81
CA SER A 80 4.61 -18.65 -1.39
C SER A 80 5.23 -19.78 -0.57
N PRO A 81 4.48 -20.87 -0.31
CA PRO A 81 5.02 -22.06 0.37
C PRO A 81 6.10 -22.78 -0.45
N SER A 82 6.22 -22.49 -1.76
CA SER A 82 7.28 -23.02 -2.63
C SER A 82 8.59 -22.23 -2.58
N ALA A 83 8.60 -21.07 -1.91
CA ALA A 83 9.79 -20.26 -1.77
C ALA A 83 10.73 -20.86 -0.71
N SER A 84 12.03 -20.68 -0.90
CA SER A 84 13.05 -21.11 0.07
C SER A 84 12.77 -20.45 1.43
N PRO A 85 12.71 -21.21 2.53
CA PRO A 85 12.42 -20.67 3.86
C PRO A 85 13.52 -19.73 4.39
N ASN A 86 14.69 -19.71 3.75
CA ASN A 86 15.84 -18.89 4.15
C ASN A 86 15.99 -17.60 3.33
N THR A 87 15.04 -17.30 2.44
CA THR A 87 15.10 -16.08 1.62
C THR A 87 14.30 -14.97 2.27
N ASP A 88 14.92 -13.80 2.41
CA ASP A 88 14.23 -12.59 2.87
C ASP A 88 13.10 -12.22 1.89
N PRO A 89 11.83 -12.21 2.33
CA PRO A 89 10.69 -11.92 1.44
C PRO A 89 10.71 -10.50 0.86
N PHE A 90 11.49 -9.59 1.45
CA PHE A 90 11.58 -8.19 1.02
C PHE A 90 12.87 -7.86 0.26
N GLU A 91 13.73 -8.84 0.03
CA GLU A 91 14.92 -8.69 -0.82
C GLU A 91 14.59 -8.06 -2.20
N PRO A 92 13.48 -8.41 -2.89
CA PRO A 92 13.11 -7.75 -4.13
C PRO A 92 12.84 -6.24 -4.00
N LEU A 93 12.29 -5.78 -2.87
CA LEU A 93 12.07 -4.35 -2.61
C LEU A 93 13.40 -3.63 -2.43
N GLY A 94 14.28 -4.17 -1.58
CA GLY A 94 15.62 -3.62 -1.37
C GLY A 94 16.43 -3.54 -2.67
N ARG A 95 16.38 -4.61 -3.47
CA ARG A 95 17.03 -4.67 -4.79
C ARG A 95 16.45 -3.65 -5.78
N ALA A 96 15.12 -3.50 -5.84
CA ALA A 96 14.50 -2.54 -6.73
C ALA A 96 14.85 -1.10 -6.34
N LEU A 97 14.80 -0.77 -5.05
CA LEU A 97 15.24 0.54 -4.55
C LEU A 97 16.74 0.80 -4.84
N ALA A 98 17.58 -0.25 -4.78
CA ALA A 98 19.02 -0.12 -5.02
C ALA A 98 19.38 0.30 -6.45
N GLN A 99 18.44 0.14 -7.40
CA GLN A 99 18.59 0.65 -8.77
C GLN A 99 18.53 2.18 -8.83
N HIS A 100 17.92 2.82 -7.84
CA HIS A 100 17.75 4.27 -7.76
C HIS A 100 18.66 4.90 -6.69
N HIS A 101 18.93 4.19 -5.59
CA HIS A 101 19.76 4.71 -4.50
C HIS A 101 20.78 3.67 -4.03
N ALA A 102 22.07 3.98 -4.16
CA ALA A 102 23.14 3.01 -3.89
C ALA A 102 23.31 2.66 -2.39
N ARG A 103 22.89 3.55 -1.48
CA ARG A 103 23.14 3.42 -0.04
C ARG A 103 21.89 2.98 0.72
N ILE A 104 21.51 1.71 0.52
CA ILE A 104 20.39 1.10 1.24
C ILE A 104 20.90 0.23 2.38
N ARG A 105 20.26 0.36 3.55
CA ARG A 105 20.45 -0.53 4.70
C ARG A 105 19.17 -1.30 4.93
N HIS A 106 19.18 -2.58 4.58
CA HIS A 106 18.08 -3.50 4.89
C HIS A 106 18.22 -3.94 6.35
N VAL A 107 17.22 -3.66 7.18
CA VAL A 107 17.27 -3.91 8.62
C VAL A 107 16.01 -4.69 9.02
N PRO A 108 16.10 -6.03 9.12
CA PRO A 108 14.95 -6.83 9.52
C PRO A 108 14.62 -6.60 11.00
N TYR A 109 13.33 -6.55 11.33
CA TYR A 109 12.84 -6.50 12.70
C TYR A 109 11.93 -7.70 12.98
N VAL A 110 12.01 -8.23 14.20
CA VAL A 110 11.13 -9.32 14.65
C VAL A 110 9.95 -8.68 15.39
N PRO A 111 8.69 -8.83 14.93
CA PRO A 111 7.56 -8.15 15.56
C PRO A 111 7.38 -8.47 17.04
N SER A 112 7.69 -9.70 17.48
CA SER A 112 7.62 -10.08 18.90
C SER A 112 8.71 -9.45 19.79
N VAL A 113 9.80 -8.97 19.19
CA VAL A 113 10.91 -8.31 19.90
C VAL A 113 10.72 -6.79 19.90
N GLY A 114 10.24 -6.22 18.80
CA GLY A 114 10.02 -4.79 18.65
C GLY A 114 11.31 -4.00 18.36
N MET A 115 11.28 -2.70 18.69
CA MET A 115 12.41 -1.78 18.50
C MET A 115 13.57 -2.14 19.42
N THR A 116 14.81 -2.10 18.91
CA THR A 116 16.03 -2.42 19.68
C THR A 116 17.08 -1.34 19.47
N ASP A 117 18.12 -1.33 20.30
CA ASP A 117 19.23 -0.38 20.18
C ASP A 117 19.90 -0.42 18.80
N THR A 118 19.98 -1.60 18.19
CA THR A 118 20.50 -1.75 16.82
C THR A 118 19.63 -1.01 15.81
N HIS A 119 18.30 -1.13 15.91
CA HIS A 119 17.38 -0.40 15.05
C HIS A 119 17.49 1.12 15.27
N LEU A 120 17.63 1.56 16.52
CA LEU A 120 17.83 2.97 16.86
C LEU A 120 19.15 3.51 16.29
N ALA A 121 20.22 2.73 16.32
CA ALA A 121 21.49 3.10 15.71
C ALA A 121 21.33 3.29 14.19
N PHE A 122 20.63 2.39 13.48
CA PHE A 122 20.35 2.59 12.06
C PHE A 122 19.47 3.82 11.80
N LEU A 123 18.43 4.01 12.61
CA LEU A 123 17.52 5.13 12.50
C LEU A 123 18.26 6.47 12.60
N ARG A 124 19.16 6.64 13.58
CA ARG A 124 19.95 7.89 13.75
C ARG A 124 20.83 8.26 12.56
N HIS A 125 21.22 7.29 11.72
CA HIS A 125 22.05 7.54 10.55
C HIS A 125 21.24 7.60 9.24
N ALA A 126 19.91 7.54 9.33
CA ALA A 126 19.04 7.55 8.16
C ALA A 126 18.91 8.98 7.58
N GLY A 127 19.05 9.10 6.27
CA GLY A 127 18.57 10.29 5.54
C GLY A 127 17.15 10.10 4.99
N ALA A 128 16.67 8.87 4.95
CA ALA A 128 15.28 8.50 4.70
C ALA A 128 14.97 7.14 5.35
N VAL A 129 13.73 6.94 5.77
CA VAL A 129 13.28 5.70 6.39
C VAL A 129 12.09 5.14 5.62
N VAL A 130 12.13 3.84 5.37
CA VAL A 130 11.01 3.05 4.87
C VAL A 130 10.68 2.00 5.92
N VAL A 131 9.43 1.95 6.37
CA VAL A 131 8.94 0.93 7.30
C VAL A 131 7.91 0.08 6.59
N VAL A 132 8.11 -1.23 6.56
CA VAL A 132 7.15 -2.18 6.00
C VAL A 132 6.29 -2.76 7.11
N VAL A 133 4.97 -2.81 6.88
CA VAL A 133 3.98 -3.47 7.76
C VAL A 133 3.14 -4.40 6.89
N VAL A 134 3.13 -5.68 7.25
CA VAL A 134 2.29 -6.71 6.62
C VAL A 134 0.99 -6.81 7.41
N CYS A 135 -0.11 -6.42 6.77
CA CYS A 135 -1.46 -6.45 7.30
C CYS A 135 -2.06 -7.86 7.16
N GLU A 136 -1.54 -8.79 7.96
CA GLU A 136 -2.11 -10.12 8.13
C GLU A 136 -2.89 -10.20 9.45
N LYS A 137 -4.02 -10.91 9.43
CA LYS A 137 -4.93 -11.03 10.58
C LYS A 137 -4.17 -11.53 11.81
N GLY A 138 -4.06 -10.69 12.84
CA GLY A 138 -3.57 -11.05 14.18
C GLY A 138 -2.10 -10.73 14.49
N SER A 139 -1.28 -10.34 13.50
CA SER A 139 0.15 -10.01 13.71
C SER A 139 0.51 -8.54 13.45
N GLU A 140 -0.40 -7.79 12.83
CA GLU A 140 -0.18 -6.39 12.42
C GLU A 140 0.03 -5.43 13.60
N GLY A 141 -0.58 -5.69 14.77
CA GLY A 141 -0.49 -4.79 15.93
C GLY A 141 0.95 -4.50 16.39
N ARG A 142 1.80 -5.53 16.48
CA ARG A 142 3.21 -5.36 16.87
C ARG A 142 4.07 -4.70 15.78
N GLN A 143 3.73 -4.93 14.52
CA GLN A 143 4.38 -4.24 13.39
C GLN A 143 4.02 -2.74 13.39
N TRP A 144 2.77 -2.42 13.71
CA TRP A 144 2.33 -1.04 13.94
C TRP A 144 3.02 -0.38 15.14
N GLU A 145 3.22 -1.10 16.23
CA GLU A 145 4.00 -0.62 17.38
C GLU A 145 5.45 -0.31 16.99
N PHE A 146 6.08 -1.14 16.15
CA PHE A 146 7.40 -0.85 15.60
C PHE A 146 7.39 0.43 14.75
N ALA A 147 6.43 0.56 13.82
CA ALA A 147 6.29 1.75 12.97
C ALA A 147 6.05 3.02 13.79
N ARG A 148 5.22 2.96 14.84
CA ARG A 148 5.00 4.08 15.78
C ARG A 148 6.26 4.40 16.59
N SER A 149 7.03 3.37 16.97
CA SER A 149 8.31 3.56 17.66
C SER A 149 9.31 4.31 16.77
N VAL A 150 9.38 4.03 15.47
CA VAL A 150 10.19 4.81 14.52
C VAL A 150 9.80 6.29 14.56
N MET A 151 8.51 6.60 14.47
CA MET A 151 8.02 7.98 14.51
C MET A 151 8.32 8.68 15.83
N THR A 152 8.15 7.96 16.95
CA THR A 152 8.41 8.49 18.30
C THR A 152 9.89 8.83 18.47
N HIS A 153 10.79 7.92 18.08
CA HIS A 153 12.23 8.14 18.22
C HIS A 153 12.76 9.17 17.22
N LYS A 154 12.18 9.25 16.02
CA LYS A 154 12.45 10.36 15.10
C LYS A 154 12.08 11.70 15.73
N GLY A 155 10.87 11.81 16.30
CA GLY A 155 10.40 13.06 16.92
C GLY A 155 11.21 13.49 18.15
N ALA A 156 11.81 12.54 18.86
CA ALA A 156 12.66 12.81 20.02
C ALA A 156 14.13 13.12 19.66
N CYS A 157 14.55 12.92 18.42
CA CYS A 157 15.93 13.08 17.98
C CYS A 157 16.05 14.30 17.05
N GLU A 158 16.60 15.40 17.55
CA GLU A 158 16.77 16.64 16.77
C GLU A 158 17.57 16.43 15.49
N GLU A 159 18.57 15.53 15.51
CA GLU A 159 19.40 15.18 14.34
C GLU A 159 18.59 14.60 13.18
N LEU A 160 17.43 13.99 13.47
CA LEU A 160 16.57 13.39 12.45
C LEU A 160 15.57 14.37 11.84
N GLY A 161 15.42 15.59 12.39
CA GLY A 161 14.60 16.68 11.87
C GLY A 161 13.51 16.29 10.87
N ASP A 162 13.73 16.66 9.60
CA ASP A 162 12.79 16.44 8.49
C ASP A 162 13.03 15.12 7.72
N VAL A 163 13.79 14.17 8.27
CA VAL A 163 14.05 12.87 7.62
C VAL A 163 12.72 12.21 7.23
N PRO A 164 12.46 11.99 5.93
CA PRO A 164 11.17 11.45 5.50
C PRO A 164 11.01 10.01 5.96
N VAL A 165 9.82 9.70 6.48
CA VAL A 165 9.41 8.33 6.82
C VAL A 165 8.28 7.92 5.91
N CYS A 166 8.49 6.86 5.14
CA CYS A 166 7.51 6.24 4.27
C CYS A 166 7.03 4.92 4.89
N LEU A 167 5.72 4.76 4.99
CA LEU A 167 5.10 3.51 5.42
C LEU A 167 4.67 2.69 4.21
N VAL A 168 5.08 1.44 4.14
CA VAL A 168 4.61 0.47 3.14
C VAL A 168 3.67 -0.52 3.82
N LEU A 169 2.38 -0.43 3.51
CA LEU A 169 1.36 -1.36 3.96
C LEU A 169 1.23 -2.48 2.94
N VAL A 170 1.39 -3.73 3.37
CA VAL A 170 1.32 -4.88 2.49
C VAL A 170 0.15 -5.78 2.86
N GLY A 171 -0.74 -6.02 1.90
CA GLY A 171 -1.97 -6.75 2.12
C GLY A 171 -2.99 -5.96 2.94
N GLY A 172 -4.13 -6.60 3.24
CA GLY A 172 -5.26 -6.00 3.95
C GLY A 172 -5.89 -4.79 3.26
N GLU A 173 -6.97 -4.24 3.81
CA GLU A 173 -7.56 -2.99 3.31
C GLU A 173 -6.82 -1.73 3.78
N GLY A 174 -5.62 -1.85 4.37
CA GLY A 174 -4.86 -0.71 4.87
C GLY A 174 -5.48 0.03 6.07
N ARG A 175 -6.43 -0.60 6.78
CA ARG A 175 -7.30 0.07 7.77
C ARG A 175 -6.86 -0.02 9.24
N GLY A 176 -5.66 -0.51 9.53
CA GLY A 176 -5.30 -0.89 10.91
C GLY A 176 -4.72 0.20 11.81
N GLY A 177 -4.20 1.32 11.28
CA GLY A 177 -3.37 2.24 12.07
C GLY A 177 -3.51 3.71 11.72
N ASP A 178 -3.03 4.56 12.63
CA ASP A 178 -2.93 6.00 12.42
C ASP A 178 -1.87 6.30 11.35
N LEU A 179 -2.34 6.80 10.21
CA LEU A 179 -1.50 7.15 9.06
C LEU A 179 -0.93 8.58 9.15
N GLY A 180 -1.45 9.41 10.08
CA GLY A 180 -1.23 10.85 10.11
C GLY A 180 0.18 11.33 10.47
N GLY A 181 1.09 10.42 10.83
CA GLY A 181 2.49 10.75 11.14
C GLY A 181 3.47 10.52 9.99
N PHE A 182 3.11 9.75 8.97
CA PHE A 182 4.04 9.34 7.91
C PHE A 182 4.04 10.35 6.77
N GLY A 183 5.23 10.71 6.28
CA GLY A 183 5.39 11.65 5.16
C GLY A 183 4.83 11.10 3.84
N SER A 184 4.79 9.77 3.71
CA SER A 184 4.02 9.07 2.68
C SER A 184 3.58 7.68 3.15
N VAL A 185 2.48 7.19 2.57
CA VAL A 185 1.97 5.84 2.80
C VAL A 185 1.70 5.18 1.45
N ILE A 186 2.36 4.06 1.19
CA ILE A 186 2.17 3.24 -0.01
C ILE A 186 1.50 1.95 0.42
N TRP A 187 0.40 1.60 -0.23
CA TRP A 187 -0.20 0.28 -0.10
C TRP A 187 0.28 -0.62 -1.22
N SER A 188 0.42 -1.90 -0.90
CA SER A 188 0.70 -2.96 -1.84
C SER A 188 -0.23 -4.14 -1.61
N ARG A 189 -0.70 -4.75 -2.70
CA ARG A 189 -1.59 -5.91 -2.65
C ARG A 189 -0.97 -7.12 -1.93
N GLY A 190 0.35 -7.23 -1.97
CA GLY A 190 1.12 -8.31 -1.36
C GLY A 190 2.62 -8.06 -1.50
N TYR A 191 3.45 -8.92 -0.94
CA TYR A 191 4.92 -8.80 -0.97
C TYR A 191 5.57 -9.75 -2.00
N GLY A 192 4.85 -10.09 -3.06
CA GLY A 192 5.43 -10.79 -4.21
C GLY A 192 6.37 -9.88 -4.99
N GLU A 193 7.34 -10.45 -5.71
CA GLU A 193 8.38 -9.70 -6.43
C GLU A 193 7.82 -8.59 -7.35
N GLY A 194 6.77 -8.90 -8.12
CA GLY A 194 6.12 -7.92 -8.99
C GLY A 194 5.56 -6.71 -8.22
N ALA A 195 4.91 -6.99 -7.09
CA ALA A 195 4.28 -5.97 -6.26
C ALA A 195 5.33 -5.11 -5.51
N LEU A 196 6.39 -5.72 -4.98
CA LEU A 196 7.49 -5.00 -4.35
C LEU A 196 8.27 -4.12 -5.33
N ARG A 197 8.42 -4.56 -6.58
CA ARG A 197 9.00 -3.72 -7.64
C ARG A 197 8.10 -2.52 -7.94
N GLU A 198 6.78 -2.71 -7.98
CA GLU A 198 5.83 -1.62 -8.18
C GLU A 198 5.84 -0.63 -7.00
N VAL A 199 5.97 -1.11 -5.76
CA VAL A 199 6.18 -0.25 -4.57
C VAL A 199 7.41 0.65 -4.76
N ALA A 200 8.55 0.08 -5.19
CA ALA A 200 9.73 0.88 -5.49
C ALA A 200 9.45 1.90 -6.60
N GLY A 201 8.75 1.52 -7.67
CA GLY A 201 8.35 2.44 -8.74
C GLY A 201 7.47 3.61 -8.25
N VAL A 202 6.49 3.35 -7.37
CA VAL A 202 5.68 4.42 -6.75
C VAL A 202 6.56 5.32 -5.86
N MET A 203 7.49 4.71 -5.13
CA MET A 203 8.36 5.40 -4.18
C MET A 203 9.37 6.32 -4.88
N VAL A 204 10.12 5.81 -5.86
CA VAL A 204 11.29 6.48 -6.43
C VAL A 204 11.24 6.68 -7.95
N GLY A 205 10.21 6.16 -8.64
CA GLY A 205 10.06 6.23 -10.09
C GLY A 205 9.36 7.47 -10.64
#